data_AF-A0A1Y4C892-F1
#
_entry.id   AF-A0A1Y4C892-F1
#
_cell.length_a   1.000
_cell.length_b   1.000
_cell.length_c   1.000
_cell.angle_alpha   90.00
_cell.angle_beta   90.00
_cell.angle_gamma   90.00
#
_symmetry.space_group_name_H-M   'P 1'
#
loop_
_entity.id
_entity.type
_entity.pdbx_description
1 polymer ?
#
loop_
_entity_poly.entity_id
_entity_poly.type
_entity_poly.pdbx_seq_one_letter_code
_entity_poly.pdbx_strand_id
1 'polypeptide(L)'
;MVLEKSDTTLLMEQLVVSSDDDLEIWAGITVGYDDDKNFVIELAFEDYEDNSRNKVTRAVLDKHNTCLLCDRLGTSILKLPETIAERFNDRYPSYVPSQINAAFGEMLDFLLSERVRFTIQD
;
A
#
# COMPACT_ATOMS: atom_id res chain seq x y z
N MET A 1 -1.50 -12.76 28.27
CA MET A 1 -0.65 -11.74 27.63
C MET A 1 -0.91 -11.85 26.15
N VAL A 2 -1.94 -11.14 25.68
CA VAL A 2 -2.28 -11.10 24.26
C VAL A 2 -1.28 -10.13 23.66
N LEU A 3 -0.42 -10.62 22.78
CA LEU A 3 0.43 -9.75 21.97
C LEU A 3 -0.54 -8.91 21.14
N GLU A 4 -0.57 -7.60 21.42
CA GLU A 4 -1.25 -6.63 20.58
C GLU A 4 -0.68 -6.81 19.17
N LYS A 5 -1.54 -7.21 18.22
CA LYS A 5 -1.24 -7.00 16.81
C LYS A 5 -0.96 -5.50 16.70
N SER A 6 0.24 -5.12 16.30
CA SER A 6 0.45 -3.79 15.74
C SER A 6 -0.24 -3.78 14.36
N ASP A 7 -1.58 -3.83 14.36
CA ASP A 7 -2.41 -3.46 13.21
C ASP A 7 -2.25 -1.94 13.08
N THR A 8 -1.12 -1.52 12.52
CA THR A 8 -0.87 -0.10 12.23
C THR A 8 -1.93 0.36 11.26
N THR A 9 -2.98 0.99 11.79
CA THR A 9 -4.06 1.55 10.97
C THR A 9 -3.50 2.76 10.23
N LEU A 10 -3.63 2.77 8.91
CA LEU A 10 -3.20 3.92 8.12
C LEU A 10 -4.23 5.07 8.26
N LEU A 11 -3.73 6.27 8.52
CA LEU A 11 -4.53 7.49 8.46
C LEU A 11 -4.78 7.87 6.99
N MET A 12 -5.99 8.33 6.70
CA MET A 12 -6.43 8.67 5.34
C MET A 12 -6.23 7.50 4.36
N GLU A 13 -6.43 6.29 4.86
CA GLU A 13 -6.29 5.07 4.08
C GLU A 13 -7.18 5.09 2.83
N GLN A 14 -6.61 4.65 1.71
CA GLN A 14 -7.30 4.39 0.46
C GLN A 14 -6.92 3.00 -0.02
N LEU A 15 -7.92 2.17 -0.30
CA LEU A 15 -7.72 0.92 -1.02
C LEU A 15 -7.37 1.25 -2.48
N VAL A 16 -6.27 0.69 -2.97
CA VAL A 16 -5.85 0.84 -4.36
C VAL A 16 -6.43 -0.29 -5.20
N VAL A 17 -6.19 -1.53 -4.78
CA VAL A 17 -6.64 -2.75 -5.47
C VAL A 17 -6.65 -3.92 -4.49
N SER A 18 -7.55 -4.88 -4.69
CA SER A 18 -7.59 -6.14 -3.95
C SER A 18 -7.90 -7.31 -4.87
N SER A 19 -7.51 -8.51 -4.43
CA SER A 19 -7.96 -9.75 -5.04
C SER A 19 -9.45 -9.99 -4.78
N ASP A 20 -10.00 -10.98 -5.46
CA ASP A 20 -11.34 -11.49 -5.14
C ASP A 20 -11.38 -12.03 -3.69
N ASP A 21 -12.41 -11.66 -2.95
CA ASP A 21 -12.61 -12.04 -1.55
C ASP A 21 -13.02 -13.52 -1.41
N ASP A 22 -13.47 -14.16 -2.48
CA ASP A 22 -13.85 -15.58 -2.50
C ASP A 22 -12.62 -16.53 -2.59
N LEU A 23 -11.40 -15.99 -2.65
CA LEU A 23 -10.16 -16.78 -2.67
C LEU A 23 -9.72 -17.17 -1.25
N GLU A 24 -9.03 -18.31 -1.15
CA GLU A 24 -8.46 -18.81 0.12
C GLU A 24 -7.49 -17.81 0.75
N ILE A 25 -6.72 -17.12 -0.09
CA ILE A 25 -5.81 -16.06 0.30
C ILE A 25 -6.29 -14.77 -0.34
N TRP A 26 -6.64 -13.81 0.49
CA TRP A 26 -6.88 -12.44 0.08
C TRP A 26 -5.55 -11.69 -0.02
N ALA A 27 -5.44 -10.78 -0.99
CA ALA A 27 -4.37 -9.82 -1.05
C ALA A 27 -4.90 -8.44 -1.43
N GLY A 28 -4.33 -7.39 -0.84
CA GLY A 28 -4.70 -6.03 -1.15
C GLY A 28 -3.54 -5.06 -1.01
N ILE A 29 -3.67 -3.94 -1.72
CA ILE A 29 -2.77 -2.79 -1.57
C ILE A 29 -3.57 -1.61 -1.04
N THR A 30 -3.12 -1.07 0.09
CA THR A 30 -3.63 0.17 0.66
C THR A 30 -2.55 1.23 0.68
N VAL A 31 -2.96 2.50 0.64
CA VAL A 31 -2.05 3.64 0.80
C VAL A 31 -2.59 4.60 1.84
N GLY A 32 -1.70 5.25 2.59
CA GLY A 32 -2.09 6.20 3.62
C GLY A 32 -0.89 6.72 4.38
N TYR A 33 -1.13 7.15 5.61
CA TYR A 33 -0.09 7.65 6.51
C TYR A 33 0.02 6.82 7.77
N ASP A 34 1.23 6.49 8.20
CA ASP A 34 1.44 5.91 9.53
C ASP A 34 1.31 6.98 10.64
N ASP A 35 1.42 6.55 11.90
CA ASP A 35 1.35 7.43 13.08
C ASP A 35 2.49 8.47 13.11
N ASP A 36 3.63 8.15 12.49
CA ASP A 36 4.78 9.04 12.34
C ASP A 36 4.60 10.06 11.20
N LYS A 37 3.49 9.95 10.45
CA LYS A 37 3.11 10.77 9.28
C LYS A 37 4.02 10.53 8.08
N ASN A 38 4.60 9.34 7.97
CA ASN A 38 5.24 8.87 6.74
C ASN A 38 4.15 8.37 5.79
N PHE A 39 4.36 8.56 4.49
CA PHE A 39 3.44 7.98 3.50
C PHE A 39 3.80 6.51 3.30
N VAL A 40 2.79 5.64 3.32
CA VAL A 40 2.95 4.20 3.27
C VAL A 40 2.16 3.64 2.09
N ILE A 41 2.79 2.74 1.34
CA ILE A 41 2.12 1.80 0.45
C ILE A 41 2.25 0.42 1.10
N GLU A 42 1.13 -0.18 1.47
CA GLU A 42 1.07 -1.46 2.16
C GLU A 42 0.52 -2.53 1.24
N LEU A 43 1.22 -3.66 1.15
CA LEU A 43 0.76 -4.90 0.55
C LEU A 43 0.45 -5.89 1.69
N ALA A 44 -0.79 -6.34 1.77
CA ALA A 44 -1.24 -7.32 2.74
C ALA A 44 -1.66 -8.62 2.05
N PHE A 45 -1.33 -9.74 2.68
CA PHE A 45 -1.87 -11.07 2.39
C PHE A 45 -2.54 -11.60 3.64
N GLU A 46 -3.78 -12.07 3.50
CA GLU A 46 -4.55 -12.70 4.57
C GLU A 46 -4.97 -14.10 4.13
N ASP A 47 -4.56 -15.11 4.89
CA ASP A 47 -4.96 -16.50 4.69
C ASP A 47 -6.12 -16.79 5.66
N TYR A 48 -7.33 -16.94 5.11
CA TYR A 48 -8.54 -17.09 5.90
C TYR A 48 -8.60 -18.41 6.69
N GLU A 49 -7.84 -19.41 6.26
CA GLU A 49 -7.75 -20.73 6.90
C GLU A 49 -6.61 -20.78 7.93
N ASP A 50 -5.50 -20.07 7.68
CA ASP A 50 -4.30 -20.05 8.53
C ASP A 50 -3.69 -18.64 8.69
N ASN A 51 -4.24 -17.87 9.65
CA ASN A 51 -3.76 -16.53 10.00
C ASN A 51 -2.26 -16.43 10.35
N SER A 52 -1.59 -17.55 10.67
CA SER A 52 -0.13 -17.54 10.91
C SER A 52 0.69 -17.25 9.64
N ARG A 53 0.05 -17.34 8.46
CA ARG A 53 0.64 -17.05 7.15
C ARG A 53 0.33 -15.66 6.64
N ASN A 54 -0.42 -14.86 7.40
CA ASN A 54 -0.66 -13.47 7.05
C ASN A 54 0.68 -12.74 6.94
N LYS A 55 0.80 -11.91 5.91
CA LYS A 55 2.03 -11.18 5.63
C LYS A 55 1.68 -9.76 5.25
N VAL A 56 2.41 -8.81 5.81
CA VAL A 56 2.35 -7.41 5.42
C VAL A 56 3.73 -6.99 4.94
N THR A 57 3.80 -6.25 3.85
CA THR A 57 5.01 -5.61 3.35
C THR A 57 4.69 -4.14 3.07
N ARG A 58 5.51 -3.22 3.58
CA ARG A 58 5.30 -1.77 3.47
C ARG A 58 6.46 -1.11 2.74
N ALA A 59 6.13 -0.24 1.79
CA ALA A 59 7.04 0.78 1.30
C ALA A 59 6.76 2.11 2.01
N VAL A 60 7.74 2.57 2.79
CA VAL A 60 7.60 3.74 3.65
C VAL A 60 8.45 4.89 3.11
N LEU A 61 7.78 6.00 2.81
CA LEU A 61 8.38 7.27 2.41
C LEU A 61 8.38 8.22 3.61
N ASP A 62 9.56 8.70 4.00
CA ASP A 62 9.64 9.76 5.00
C ASP A 62 8.97 11.06 4.52
N LYS A 63 8.74 11.98 5.46
CA LYS A 63 8.10 13.29 5.19
C LYS A 63 8.75 14.08 4.06
N HIS A 64 10.09 14.00 3.92
CA HIS A 64 10.79 14.73 2.87
C HIS A 64 10.45 14.13 1.49
N ASN A 65 10.51 12.81 1.39
CA ASN A 65 10.18 12.06 0.18
C ASN A 65 8.68 12.16 -0.17
N THR A 66 7.79 12.19 0.82
CA THR A 66 6.36 12.47 0.63
C THR A 66 6.14 13.85 0.01
N CYS A 67 6.78 14.89 0.54
CA CYS A 67 6.67 16.24 -0.03
C CYS A 67 7.21 16.30 -1.46
N LEU A 68 8.36 15.66 -1.73
CA LEU A 68 8.90 15.57 -3.09
C LEU A 68 7.92 14.89 -4.04
N LEU A 69 7.30 13.79 -3.63
CA LEU A 69 6.29 13.11 -4.45
C LEU A 69 5.08 14.01 -4.71
N CYS A 70 4.60 14.73 -3.70
CA CYS A 70 3.51 15.70 -3.87
C CYS A 70 3.85 16.78 -4.90
N ASP A 71 5.06 17.36 -4.81
CA ASP A 71 5.52 18.38 -5.75
C ASP A 71 5.62 17.85 -7.19
N ARG A 72 6.08 16.60 -7.35
CA ARG A 72 6.19 15.94 -8.66
C ARG A 72 4.83 15.68 -9.30
N LEU A 73 3.86 15.29 -8.49
CA LEU A 73 2.50 14.98 -8.95
C LEU A 73 1.59 16.20 -9.02
N GLY A 74 2.04 17.37 -8.53
CA GLY A 74 1.21 18.57 -8.45
C GLY A 74 0.01 18.38 -7.53
N THR A 75 0.14 17.57 -6.48
CA THR A 75 -0.92 17.28 -5.50
C THR A 75 -0.53 17.79 -4.11
N SER A 76 -1.43 17.66 -3.14
CA SER A 76 -1.14 17.98 -1.73
C SER A 76 -1.05 16.71 -0.89
N ILE A 77 -0.40 16.80 0.27
CA ILE A 77 -0.30 15.68 1.24
C ILE A 77 -1.69 15.11 1.55
N LEU A 78 -2.70 15.96 1.75
CA LEU A 78 -4.06 15.51 2.06
C LEU A 78 -4.74 14.77 0.90
N LYS A 79 -4.32 15.02 -0.34
CA LYS A 79 -4.88 14.38 -1.54
C LYS A 79 -4.00 13.26 -2.08
N LEU A 80 -2.80 13.07 -1.54
CA LEU A 80 -1.83 12.11 -2.07
C LEU A 80 -2.36 10.67 -2.04
N PRO A 81 -2.97 10.15 -0.94
CA PRO A 81 -3.54 8.79 -0.95
C PRO A 81 -4.56 8.59 -2.06
N GLU A 82 -5.51 9.51 -2.22
CA GLU A 82 -6.52 9.49 -3.29
C GLU A 82 -5.87 9.57 -4.68
N THR A 83 -4.90 10.48 -4.86
CA THR A 83 -4.17 10.66 -6.13
C THR A 83 -3.44 9.38 -6.55
N ILE A 84 -2.85 8.67 -5.58
CA ILE A 84 -2.17 7.39 -5.84
C ILE A 84 -3.19 6.29 -6.13
N ALA A 85 -4.24 6.17 -5.33
CA ALA A 85 -5.29 5.18 -5.55
C ALA A 85 -5.92 5.32 -6.94
N GLU A 86 -6.33 6.54 -7.33
CA GLU A 86 -6.90 6.80 -8.66
C GLU A 86 -5.95 6.46 -9.81
N ARG A 87 -4.65 6.70 -9.63
CA ARG A 87 -3.63 6.42 -10.66
C ARG A 87 -3.46 4.93 -10.94
N PHE A 88 -3.60 4.10 -9.90
CA PHE A 88 -3.37 2.65 -9.95
C PHE A 88 -4.65 1.83 -9.88
N ASN A 89 -5.82 2.48 -9.87
CA ASN A 89 -7.12 1.83 -9.92
C ASN A 89 -7.34 1.21 -11.32
N ASP A 90 -6.78 0.02 -11.54
CA ASP A 90 -6.88 -0.68 -12.82
C ASP A 90 -8.10 -1.62 -12.82
N ARG A 91 -8.86 -1.59 -13.91
CA ARG A 91 -10.27 -2.04 -14.00
C ARG A 91 -10.42 -3.53 -14.34
N TYR A 92 -9.54 -4.38 -13.82
CA TYR A 92 -9.70 -5.81 -14.07
C TYR A 92 -10.98 -6.35 -13.41
N PRO A 93 -11.67 -7.30 -14.04
CA PRO A 93 -12.91 -7.85 -13.52
C PRO A 93 -12.73 -8.65 -12.22
N SER A 94 -11.54 -9.24 -12.01
CA SER A 94 -11.09 -9.80 -10.72
C SER A 94 -9.58 -9.97 -10.73
N TYR A 95 -8.94 -9.77 -9.59
CA TYR A 95 -7.51 -10.02 -9.40
C TYR A 95 -7.27 -11.28 -8.58
N VAL A 96 -6.14 -11.95 -8.82
CA VAL A 96 -5.58 -12.97 -7.92
C VAL A 96 -4.38 -12.42 -7.14
N PRO A 97 -3.99 -13.00 -5.99
CA PRO A 97 -2.92 -12.48 -5.14
C PRO A 97 -1.58 -12.23 -5.84
N SER A 98 -1.21 -13.06 -6.83
CA SER A 98 0.03 -12.85 -7.59
C SER A 98 0.00 -11.59 -8.46
N GLN A 99 -1.18 -11.18 -8.94
CA GLN A 99 -1.36 -9.94 -9.69
C GLN A 99 -1.33 -8.72 -8.76
N ILE A 100 -1.88 -8.84 -7.55
CA ILE A 100 -1.73 -7.79 -6.52
C ILE A 100 -0.26 -7.58 -6.18
N ASN A 101 0.51 -8.65 -6.00
CA ASN A 101 1.95 -8.54 -5.77
C ASN A 101 2.69 -7.87 -6.95
N ALA A 102 2.27 -8.14 -8.19
CA ALA A 102 2.84 -7.47 -9.36
C ALA A 102 2.50 -5.98 -9.38
N ALA A 103 1.25 -5.61 -9.09
CA ALA A 103 0.81 -4.22 -8.99
C ALA A 103 1.60 -3.45 -7.90
N PHE A 104 1.90 -4.10 -6.77
CA PHE A 104 2.77 -3.50 -5.76
C PHE A 104 4.15 -3.17 -6.32
N GLY A 105 4.76 -4.10 -7.07
CA GLY A 105 6.02 -3.87 -7.77
C GLY A 105 5.97 -2.68 -8.73
N GLU A 106 4.89 -2.54 -9.51
CA GLU A 106 4.68 -1.40 -10.41
C GLU A 106 4.60 -0.06 -9.66
N MET A 107 3.97 -0.05 -8.48
CA MET A 107 3.94 1.13 -7.61
C MET A 107 5.33 1.49 -7.08
N LEU A 108 6.17 0.50 -6.72
CA LEU A 108 7.55 0.75 -6.30
C LEU A 108 8.39 1.31 -7.45
N ASP A 109 8.27 0.73 -8.65
CA ASP A 109 8.95 1.23 -9.85
C ASP A 109 8.53 2.66 -10.18
N PHE A 110 7.26 2.99 -9.97
CA PHE A 110 6.78 4.35 -10.10
C PHE A 110 7.45 5.31 -9.09
N LEU A 111 7.54 4.95 -7.81
CA LEU A 111 8.25 5.79 -6.82
C LEU A 111 9.72 6.05 -7.23
N LEU A 112 10.39 5.02 -7.74
CA LEU A 112 11.75 5.14 -8.25
C LEU A 112 11.82 6.05 -9.50
N SER A 113 10.84 5.96 -10.39
CA SER A 113 10.74 6.81 -11.59
C SER A 113 10.57 8.30 -11.24
N GLU A 114 9.84 8.60 -10.17
CA GLU A 114 9.69 9.94 -9.60
C GLU A 114 10.91 10.40 -8.78
N ARG A 115 11.94 9.54 -8.71
CA ARG A 115 13.21 9.76 -7.98
C ARG A 115 13.02 9.98 -6.49
N VAL A 116 12.00 9.33 -5.93
CA VAL A 116 11.69 9.36 -4.50
C VAL A 116 12.28 8.12 -3.84
N ARG A 117 12.79 8.28 -2.61
CA ARG A 117 13.35 7.18 -1.83
C ARG A 117 12.31 6.64 -0.86
N PHE A 118 12.34 5.34 -0.64
CA PHE A 118 11.52 4.64 0.34
C PHE A 118 12.35 3.54 1.01
N THR A 119 11.82 3.01 2.10
CA THR A 119 12.35 1.82 2.78
C THR A 119 11.31 0.71 2.71
N ILE A 120 11.75 -0.54 2.60
CA ILE A 120 10.89 -1.71 2.70
C ILE A 120 10.89 -2.22 4.14
N GLN A 121 9.71 -2.52 4.67
CA GLN A 121 9.48 -3.13 5.98
C GLN A 121 8.56 -4.34 5.79
N ASP A 122 8.84 -5.44 6.49
CA ASP A 122 8.04 -6.68 6.51
C ASP A 122 7.56 -6.95 7.94
#